data_AF-A0A8T4LZT7-F1
#
_entry.id   AF-A0A8T4LZT7-F1
#
_cell.length_a   1.000
_cell.length_b   1.000
_cell.length_c   1.000
_cell.angle_alpha   90.00
_cell.angle_beta   90.00
_cell.angle_gamma   90.00
#
_symmetry.space_group_name_H-M   'P 1'
#
loop_
_entity.id
_entity.type
_entity.pdbx_description
1 polymer ?
#
loop_
_entity_poly.entity_id
_entity_poly.type
_entity_poly.pdbx_seq_one_letter_code
_entity_poly.pdbx_strand_id
1 'polypeptide(L)'
;MEQKDIEYIIRAHDLFPVKPSKAFRKHDGKTPSYTHSLWCLILLYHDLLEDTTLPLPDWLPNDIIRGINDMTFESFTKETKLIFRKNKEIRLFKLYDKVNNLMDSSWMSIEKKLAYNRYTEILYQEVSTNFPKLNITKFAKSILC
;
A
#
# COMPACT_ATOMS: atom_id res chain seq x y z
N MET A 1 17.51 -1.25 6.07
CA MET A 1 17.10 0.14 6.35
C MET A 1 16.82 0.19 7.83
N GLU A 2 17.53 1.00 8.57
CA GLU A 2 17.33 1.18 10.02
C GLU A 2 16.49 2.44 10.29
N GLN A 3 16.03 2.63 11.52
CA GLN A 3 15.30 3.84 11.92
C GLN A 3 16.09 5.12 11.56
N LYS A 4 17.42 5.09 11.75
CA LYS A 4 18.31 6.20 11.40
C LYS A 4 18.26 6.57 9.91
N ASP A 5 17.99 5.60 9.02
CA ASP A 5 17.92 5.84 7.58
C ASP A 5 16.60 6.56 7.22
N ILE A 6 15.50 6.19 7.89
CA ILE A 6 14.20 6.85 7.73
C ILE A 6 14.29 8.30 8.23
N GLU A 7 14.84 8.50 9.43
CA GLU A 7 15.06 9.83 10.01
C GLU A 7 15.98 10.67 9.12
N TYR A 8 17.04 10.07 8.58
CA TYR A 8 17.94 10.73 7.63
C TYR A 8 17.19 11.20 6.39
N ILE A 9 16.37 10.34 5.76
CA ILE A 9 15.59 10.71 4.57
C ILE A 9 14.61 11.84 4.86
N ILE A 10 13.92 11.78 6.02
CA ILE A 10 12.99 12.85 6.44
C ILE A 10 13.76 14.17 6.59
N ARG A 11 14.88 14.16 7.34
CA ARG A 11 15.72 15.35 7.56
C ARG A 11 16.35 15.85 6.26
N ALA A 12 16.76 14.97 5.36
CA ALA A 12 17.34 15.34 4.07
C ALA A 12 16.32 16.09 3.19
N HIS A 13 15.07 15.61 3.15
CA HIS A 13 14.00 16.28 2.40
C HIS A 13 13.49 17.59 3.04
N ASP A 14 13.64 17.72 4.36
CA ASP A 14 13.29 18.92 5.12
C ASP A 14 14.39 19.99 5.03
N LEU A 15 15.59 19.65 5.49
CA LEU A 15 16.68 20.60 5.74
C LEU A 15 17.57 20.84 4.52
N PHE A 16 17.65 19.88 3.59
CA PHE A 16 18.59 19.91 2.46
C PHE A 16 17.93 19.73 1.08
N PRO A 17 16.84 20.45 0.75
CA PRO A 17 16.15 20.28 -0.52
C PRO A 17 16.92 20.94 -1.67
N VAL A 18 17.10 20.22 -2.78
CA VAL A 18 17.73 20.75 -4.02
C VAL A 18 17.02 22.00 -4.55
N LYS A 19 15.70 22.11 -4.35
CA LYS A 19 14.92 23.32 -4.62
C LYS A 19 14.17 23.68 -3.35
N PRO A 20 14.28 24.91 -2.81
CA PRO A 20 13.54 25.30 -1.60
C PRO A 20 12.03 25.09 -1.72
N SER A 21 11.46 25.29 -2.92
CA SER A 21 10.05 25.00 -3.22
C SER A 21 9.66 23.51 -3.18
N LYS A 22 10.63 22.61 -3.02
CA LYS A 22 10.46 21.17 -2.83
C LYS A 22 10.80 20.71 -1.40
N ALA A 23 11.22 21.63 -0.51
CA ALA A 23 11.24 21.36 0.93
C ALA A 23 9.82 20.94 1.34
N PHE A 24 9.68 19.85 2.10
CA PHE A 24 8.36 19.30 2.46
C PHE A 24 7.43 19.11 1.25
N ARG A 25 7.95 18.60 0.13
CA ARG A 25 7.13 18.33 -1.06
C ARG A 25 5.87 17.56 -0.66
N LYS A 26 4.69 18.09 -0.97
CA LYS A 26 3.42 17.42 -0.73
C LYS A 26 2.89 16.86 -2.05
N HIS A 27 2.57 15.58 -2.11
CA HIS A 27 2.14 14.97 -3.38
C HIS A 27 0.71 15.37 -3.79
N ASP A 28 -0.11 15.77 -2.82
CA ASP A 28 -1.50 16.23 -2.97
C ASP A 28 -1.72 17.64 -2.37
N GLY A 29 -0.63 18.36 -2.08
CA GLY A 29 -0.68 19.65 -1.38
C GLY A 29 -0.89 19.56 0.13
N LYS A 30 -1.11 18.37 0.70
CA LYS A 30 -1.33 18.15 2.14
C LYS A 30 -0.31 17.19 2.77
N THR A 31 -0.05 16.05 2.12
CA THR A 31 0.69 14.90 2.65
C THR A 31 2.18 14.98 2.28
N PRO A 32 3.11 14.98 3.26
CA PRO A 32 4.55 15.06 2.99
C PRO A 32 5.07 13.89 2.12
N SER A 33 6.06 14.13 1.27
CA SER A 33 6.54 13.14 0.31
C SER A 33 7.24 11.94 0.94
N TYR A 34 7.87 12.11 2.11
CA TYR A 34 8.50 10.99 2.82
C TYR A 34 7.47 9.96 3.29
N THR A 35 6.19 10.33 3.40
CA THR A 35 5.08 9.40 3.66
C THR A 35 5.01 8.32 2.59
N HIS A 36 5.44 8.61 1.35
CA HIS A 36 5.51 7.61 0.28
C HIS A 36 6.54 6.51 0.59
N SER A 37 7.74 6.88 1.05
CA SER A 37 8.77 5.93 1.47
C SER A 37 8.29 5.05 2.63
N LEU A 38 7.53 5.64 3.55
CA LEU A 38 6.89 4.93 4.65
C LEU A 38 5.81 3.94 4.15
N TRP A 39 4.98 4.32 3.20
CA TRP A 39 3.99 3.40 2.59
C TRP A 39 4.64 2.25 1.84
N CYS A 40 5.79 2.47 1.20
CA CYS A 40 6.57 1.40 0.59
C CYS A 40 7.01 0.35 1.61
N LEU A 41 7.31 0.73 2.85
CA LEU A 41 7.63 -0.24 3.91
C LEU A 41 6.42 -1.10 4.26
N ILE A 42 5.21 -0.52 4.33
CA ILE A 42 3.99 -1.32 4.59
C ILE A 42 3.82 -2.37 3.48
N LEU A 43 3.87 -1.95 2.21
CA LEU A 43 3.74 -2.88 1.08
C LEU A 43 4.85 -3.94 1.04
N LEU A 44 6.09 -3.58 1.40
CA LEU A 44 7.22 -4.50 1.40
C LEU A 44 7.10 -5.59 2.47
N TYR A 45 6.53 -5.27 3.64
CA TYR A 45 6.48 -6.18 4.79
C TYR A 45 5.10 -6.79 5.05
N HIS A 46 4.06 -6.42 4.30
CA HIS A 46 2.69 -6.85 4.62
C HIS A 46 2.48 -8.37 4.59
N ASP A 47 3.16 -9.06 3.67
CA ASP A 47 3.10 -10.51 3.55
C ASP A 47 3.97 -11.24 4.59
N LEU A 48 4.91 -10.55 5.26
CA LEU A 48 5.82 -11.19 6.20
C LEU A 48 5.06 -11.90 7.34
N LEU A 49 3.99 -11.27 7.82
CA LEU A 49 3.13 -11.84 8.88
C LEU A 49 2.09 -12.83 8.37
N GLU A 50 1.79 -12.84 7.06
CA GLU A 50 0.87 -13.80 6.45
C GLU A 50 1.59 -15.10 6.06
N ASP A 51 2.78 -14.97 5.47
CA ASP A 51 3.47 -16.07 4.78
C ASP A 51 4.66 -16.65 5.56
N THR A 52 5.06 -16.03 6.69
CA THR A 52 6.23 -16.47 7.46
C THR A 52 5.97 -16.49 8.96
N THR A 53 6.90 -17.07 9.71
CA THR A 53 6.91 -17.08 11.17
C THR A 53 7.90 -16.05 11.76
N LEU A 54 8.52 -15.21 10.92
CA LEU A 54 9.49 -14.22 11.37
C LEU A 54 8.78 -12.99 11.96
N PRO A 55 9.33 -12.39 13.02
CA PRO A 55 8.81 -11.14 13.56
C PRO A 55 9.09 -9.97 12.61
N LEU A 56 8.30 -8.90 12.75
CA LEU A 56 8.63 -7.62 12.13
C LEU A 56 9.94 -7.07 12.70
N PRO A 57 10.79 -6.41 11.89
CA PRO A 57 12.00 -5.78 12.40
C PRO A 57 11.72 -4.71 13.48
N ASP A 58 12.47 -4.76 14.58
CA ASP A 58 12.25 -3.89 15.76
C ASP A 58 12.45 -2.39 15.48
N TRP A 59 13.15 -2.03 14.40
CA TRP A 59 13.37 -0.64 14.00
C TRP A 59 12.22 -0.04 13.18
N LEU A 60 11.19 -0.82 12.84
CA LEU A 60 10.04 -0.31 12.11
C LEU A 60 9.25 0.69 12.98
N PRO A 61 8.91 1.88 12.46
CA PRO A 61 8.07 2.82 13.21
C PRO A 61 6.71 2.21 13.54
N ASN A 62 6.16 2.54 14.72
CA ASN A 62 4.87 2.02 15.19
C ASN A 62 3.72 2.19 14.18
N ASP A 63 3.71 3.29 13.43
CA ASP A 63 2.69 3.57 12.42
C ASP A 63 2.78 2.59 11.23
N ILE A 64 4.00 2.18 10.87
CA ILE A 64 4.25 1.17 9.85
C ILE A 64 3.82 -0.20 10.35
N ILE A 65 4.16 -0.54 11.60
CA ILE A 65 3.73 -1.79 12.24
C ILE A 65 2.20 -1.88 12.24
N ARG A 66 1.49 -0.81 12.62
CA ARG A 66 0.02 -0.78 12.57
C ARG A 66 -0.50 -0.97 11.14
N GLY A 67 0.12 -0.30 10.17
CA GLY A 67 -0.25 -0.43 8.77
C GLY A 67 -0.04 -1.84 8.19
N ILE A 68 1.05 -2.52 8.57
CA ILE A 68 1.31 -3.91 8.21
C ILE A 68 0.23 -4.81 8.80
N ASN A 69 -0.03 -4.71 10.10
CA ASN A 69 -1.08 -5.50 10.75
C ASN A 69 -2.48 -5.25 10.15
N ASP A 70 -2.78 -4.02 9.73
CA ASP A 70 -4.05 -3.69 9.07
C ASP A 70 -4.15 -4.24 7.64
N MET A 71 -3.02 -4.55 7.01
CA MET A 71 -2.93 -5.22 5.71
C MET A 71 -2.92 -6.76 5.81
N THR A 72 -2.70 -7.32 7.01
CA THR A 72 -2.60 -8.75 7.28
C THR A 72 -3.97 -9.38 7.54
N PHE A 73 -4.31 -10.46 6.82
CA PHE A 73 -5.56 -11.20 6.98
C PHE A 73 -5.31 -12.72 6.95
N GLU A 74 -5.99 -13.46 7.82
CA GLU A 74 -5.84 -14.93 7.88
C GLU A 74 -6.39 -15.66 6.64
N SER A 75 -7.22 -15.01 5.82
CA SER A 75 -7.76 -15.59 4.58
C SER A 75 -8.37 -14.54 3.68
N PHE A 76 -8.46 -14.86 2.39
CA PHE A 76 -9.17 -14.06 1.38
C PHE A 76 -10.62 -13.75 1.77
N THR A 77 -11.34 -14.70 2.37
CA THR A 77 -12.71 -14.49 2.83
C THR A 77 -12.81 -13.50 4.00
N LYS A 78 -11.83 -13.51 4.93
CA LYS A 78 -11.77 -12.51 6.00
C LYS A 78 -11.39 -11.14 5.45
N GLU A 79 -10.42 -11.09 4.54
CA GLU A 79 -9.99 -9.86 3.86
C GLU A 79 -11.18 -9.15 3.21
N THR A 80 -11.90 -9.83 2.31
CA THR A 80 -13.03 -9.24 1.55
C THR A 80 -14.14 -8.68 2.44
N LYS A 81 -14.30 -9.19 3.67
CA LYS A 81 -15.30 -8.70 4.65
C LYS A 81 -14.81 -7.55 5.51
N LEU A 82 -13.51 -7.50 5.82
CA LEU A 82 -12.95 -6.60 6.83
C LEU A 82 -12.23 -5.40 6.24
N ILE A 83 -11.71 -5.50 5.01
CA ILE A 83 -10.90 -4.44 4.39
C ILE A 83 -11.65 -3.11 4.31
N PHE A 84 -12.96 -3.14 4.08
CA PHE A 84 -13.78 -1.92 3.97
C PHE A 84 -14.05 -1.23 5.31
N ARG A 85 -13.68 -1.86 6.43
CA ARG A 85 -13.68 -1.25 7.77
C ARG A 85 -12.35 -0.58 8.11
N LYS A 86 -11.31 -0.80 7.30
CA LYS A 86 -10.01 -0.15 7.45
C LYS A 86 -10.05 1.25 6.84
N ASN A 87 -9.09 2.09 7.22
CA ASN A 87 -8.94 3.42 6.64
C ASN A 87 -8.65 3.36 5.13
N LYS A 88 -8.88 4.48 4.46
CA LYS A 88 -8.71 4.62 2.99
C LYS A 88 -7.30 4.30 2.50
N GLU A 89 -6.27 4.55 3.30
CA GLU A 89 -4.88 4.27 2.93
C GLU A 89 -4.61 2.75 2.86
N ILE A 90 -5.14 1.97 3.81
CA ILE A 90 -4.99 0.50 3.81
C ILE A 90 -5.75 -0.11 2.62
N ARG A 91 -6.93 0.42 2.30
CA ARG A 91 -7.68 0.01 1.09
C ARG A 91 -6.90 0.33 -0.19
N LEU A 92 -6.23 1.47 -0.24
CA LEU A 92 -5.32 1.83 -1.33
C LEU A 92 -4.13 0.85 -1.41
N PHE A 93 -3.48 0.52 -0.30
CA PHE A 93 -2.36 -0.43 -0.31
C PHE A 93 -2.81 -1.83 -0.74
N LYS A 94 -3.99 -2.26 -0.31
CA LYS A 94 -4.55 -3.52 -0.78
C LYS A 94 -4.87 -3.49 -2.27
N LEU A 95 -5.27 -2.35 -2.84
CA LEU A 95 -5.38 -2.22 -4.29
C LEU A 95 -4.02 -2.39 -4.98
N TYR A 96 -2.94 -1.83 -4.44
CA TYR A 96 -1.58 -2.05 -4.96
C TYR A 96 -1.22 -3.53 -4.98
N ASP A 97 -1.42 -4.25 -3.87
CA ASP A 97 -1.21 -5.69 -3.77
C ASP A 97 -2.02 -6.45 -4.83
N LYS A 98 -3.34 -6.25 -4.89
CA LYS A 98 -4.22 -7.00 -5.79
C LYS A 98 -3.96 -6.72 -7.26
N VAL A 99 -3.63 -5.48 -7.63
CA VAL A 99 -3.23 -5.12 -8.99
C VAL A 99 -1.95 -5.83 -9.38
N ASN A 100 -0.93 -5.84 -8.50
CA ASN A 100 0.32 -6.54 -8.75
C ASN A 100 0.11 -8.05 -8.95
N ASN A 101 -0.72 -8.67 -8.09
CA ASN A 101 -1.12 -10.07 -8.21
C ASN A 101 -1.88 -10.39 -9.50
N LEU A 102 -2.64 -9.43 -10.05
CA LEU A 102 -3.36 -9.63 -11.31
C LEU A 102 -2.47 -9.44 -12.55
N MET A 103 -1.41 -8.61 -12.46
CA MET A 103 -0.42 -8.45 -13.53
C MET A 103 0.24 -9.78 -13.88
N ASP A 104 0.52 -10.61 -12.88
CA ASP A 104 0.93 -12.01 -13.07
C ASP A 104 -0.03 -12.95 -12.34
N SER A 105 -1.13 -13.29 -13.02
CA SER A 105 -2.16 -14.21 -12.52
C SER A 105 -2.02 -15.63 -13.10
N SER A 106 -0.87 -15.97 -13.68
CA SER A 106 -0.62 -17.26 -14.35
C SER A 106 -0.75 -18.47 -13.41
N TRP A 107 -0.48 -18.25 -12.12
CA TRP A 107 -0.56 -19.23 -11.05
C TRP A 107 -1.97 -19.43 -10.46
N MET A 108 -2.95 -18.59 -10.84
CA MET A 108 -4.32 -18.68 -10.34
C MET A 108 -5.18 -19.62 -11.17
N SER A 109 -6.04 -20.41 -10.52
CA SER A 109 -7.14 -21.08 -11.22
C SER A 109 -8.12 -20.05 -11.80
N ILE A 110 -8.93 -20.47 -12.77
CA ILE A 110 -9.94 -19.60 -13.40
C ILE A 110 -10.91 -19.07 -12.36
N GLU A 111 -11.38 -19.92 -11.45
CA GLU A 111 -12.32 -19.56 -10.39
C GLU A 111 -11.70 -18.54 -9.43
N LYS A 112 -10.45 -18.78 -9.03
CA LYS A 112 -9.71 -17.86 -8.16
C LYS A 112 -9.53 -16.50 -8.83
N LYS A 113 -9.13 -16.49 -10.11
CA LYS A 113 -8.95 -15.27 -10.90
C LYS A 113 -10.25 -14.48 -11.05
N LEU A 114 -11.38 -15.14 -11.30
CA LEU A 114 -12.70 -14.50 -11.35
C LEU A 114 -13.09 -13.86 -10.01
N ALA A 115 -12.87 -14.56 -8.90
CA ALA A 115 -13.11 -14.02 -7.56
C ALA A 115 -12.21 -12.82 -7.26
N TYR A 116 -10.92 -12.91 -7.62
CA TYR A 116 -9.95 -11.83 -7.47
C TYR A 116 -10.34 -10.60 -8.28
N ASN A 117 -10.68 -10.76 -9.56
CA ASN A 117 -11.11 -9.64 -10.43
C ASN A 117 -12.33 -8.92 -9.85
N ARG A 118 -13.38 -9.66 -9.45
CA ARG A 118 -14.59 -9.07 -8.86
C ARG A 118 -14.27 -8.27 -7.60
N TYR A 119 -13.45 -8.84 -6.72
CA TYR A 119 -13.06 -8.16 -5.48
C TYR A 119 -12.20 -6.92 -5.76
N THR A 120 -11.20 -7.03 -6.64
CA THR A 120 -10.33 -5.91 -7.01
C THR A 120 -11.12 -4.79 -7.68
N GLU A 121 -12.16 -5.10 -8.45
CA GLU A 121 -13.05 -4.09 -9.02
C GLU A 121 -13.80 -3.30 -7.94
N ILE A 122 -14.39 -3.97 -6.95
CA ILE A 122 -15.05 -3.29 -5.82
C ILE A 122 -14.05 -2.38 -5.08
N LEU A 123 -12.84 -2.88 -4.84
CA LEU A 123 -11.78 -2.12 -4.17
C LEU A 123 -11.34 -0.91 -5.02
N TYR A 124 -11.20 -1.08 -6.33
CA TYR A 124 -10.89 -0.02 -7.28
C TYR A 124 -11.94 1.09 -7.28
N GLN A 125 -13.24 0.76 -7.29
CA GLN A 125 -14.30 1.78 -7.28
C GLN A 125 -14.23 2.66 -6.02
N GLU A 126 -13.97 2.06 -4.86
CA GLU A 126 -13.83 2.80 -3.60
C GLU A 126 -12.56 3.66 -3.60
N VAL A 127 -11.41 3.07 -3.96
CA VAL A 127 -10.12 3.76 -3.94
C VAL A 127 -10.08 4.88 -4.98
N SER A 128 -10.65 4.68 -6.17
CA SER A 128 -10.70 5.71 -7.22
C SER A 128 -11.58 6.90 -6.85
N THR A 129 -12.60 6.71 -6.01
CA THR A 129 -13.40 7.82 -5.45
C THR A 129 -12.56 8.67 -4.49
N ASN A 130 -11.75 8.04 -3.63
CA ASN A 130 -10.91 8.73 -2.65
C ASN A 130 -9.61 9.31 -3.24
N PHE A 131 -9.06 8.63 -4.25
CA PHE A 131 -7.73 8.90 -4.81
C PHE A 131 -7.71 8.88 -6.35
N PRO A 132 -8.55 9.68 -7.03
CA PRO A 132 -8.78 9.57 -8.48
C PRO A 132 -7.55 9.84 -9.34
N LYS A 133 -6.54 10.55 -8.81
CA LYS A 133 -5.37 11.00 -9.56
C LYS A 133 -4.15 10.07 -9.45
N LEU A 134 -4.20 9.04 -8.62
CA LEU A 134 -3.06 8.12 -8.45
C LEU A 134 -2.89 7.22 -9.67
N ASN A 135 -1.66 6.89 -10.05
CA ASN A 135 -1.41 6.02 -11.20
C ASN A 135 -1.94 4.59 -10.99
N ILE A 136 -2.03 4.13 -9.74
CA ILE A 136 -2.56 2.80 -9.44
C ILE A 136 -4.02 2.63 -9.86
N THR A 137 -4.84 3.69 -9.80
CA THR A 137 -6.23 3.61 -10.25
C THR A 137 -6.30 3.45 -11.77
N LYS A 138 -5.36 4.03 -12.51
CA LYS A 138 -5.23 3.82 -13.96
C LYS A 138 -4.80 2.39 -14.28
N PHE A 139 -3.81 1.86 -13.58
CA PHE A 139 -3.36 0.49 -13.76
C PHE A 139 -4.45 -0.53 -13.40
N ALA A 140 -5.13 -0.34 -12.27
CA ALA A 140 -6.29 -1.15 -11.89
C ALA A 140 -7.35 -1.18 -12.99
N LYS A 141 -7.75 0.00 -13.49
CA LYS A 141 -8.70 0.10 -14.59
C LYS A 141 -8.24 -0.66 -15.84
N SER A 142 -6.97 -0.53 -16.22
CA SER A 142 -6.43 -1.21 -17.41
C SER A 142 -6.38 -2.73 -17.31
N ILE A 143 -6.23 -3.29 -16.11
CA ILE A 143 -6.16 -4.75 -15.91
C ILE A 143 -7.55 -5.37 -15.75
N LEU A 144 -8.51 -4.61 -15.23
CA LEU A 144 -9.88 -5.07 -15.02
C LEU A 144 -10.77 -4.96 -16.28
N CYS A 145 -10.38 -4.14 -17.26
CA CYS A 145 -11.08 -3.97 -18.54
C CYS A 145 -10.72 -5.04 -19.58
#